data_AF-H5Y252-F1
#
_entry.id   AF-H5Y252-F1
#
_cell.length_a   1.000
_cell.length_b   1.000
_cell.length_c   1.000
_cell.angle_alpha   90.00
_cell.angle_beta   90.00
_cell.angle_gamma   90.00
#
_symmetry.space_group_name_H-M   'P 1'
#
loop_
_entity.id
_entity.type
_entity.pdbx_description
1 polymer ?
#
loop_
_entity_poly.entity_id
_entity_poly.type
_entity_poly.pdbx_seq_one_letter_code
_entity_poly.pdbx_strand_id
1 'polypeptide(L)'
;MVIFMNKIEEVFFNAYNIIEKTGETDISYNLESQVVVGIYKVDFVYGCCAIEIDGHEYHKTKEQREVDYKRERYLLRHGYTPIRFTGTEVFLDAKKCVLEMLELGESINIRDHTYWLACKEHGINTVWWSPMVDRSD
;
A
#
# COMPACT_ATOMS: atom_id res chain seq x y z
N MET A 1 12.08 -2.63 -18.84
CA MET A 1 12.76 -1.98 -17.71
C MET A 1 12.63 -2.91 -16.53
N VAL A 2 13.70 -3.56 -16.07
CA VAL A 2 13.63 -4.42 -14.89
C VAL A 2 13.59 -3.50 -13.69
N ILE A 3 12.44 -3.40 -13.03
CA ILE A 3 12.33 -2.62 -11.79
C ILE A 3 12.87 -3.50 -10.67
N PHE A 4 14.03 -3.11 -10.13
CA PHE A 4 14.72 -3.88 -9.09
C PHE A 4 14.20 -3.42 -7.72
N MET A 5 13.65 -4.36 -6.94
CA MET A 5 13.36 -4.12 -5.53
C MET A 5 14.66 -3.96 -4.76
N ASN A 6 14.67 -3.09 -3.76
CA ASN A 6 15.84 -3.01 -2.87
C ASN A 6 15.85 -4.21 -1.89
N LYS A 7 16.96 -4.43 -1.18
CA LYS A 7 17.10 -5.57 -0.25
C LYS A 7 16.04 -5.59 0.86
N ILE A 8 15.63 -4.43 1.37
CA ILE A 8 14.64 -4.37 2.45
C ILE A 8 13.22 -4.65 1.94
N GLU A 9 12.91 -4.21 0.72
CA GLU A 9 11.70 -4.58 -0.01
C GLU A 9 11.65 -6.08 -0.31
N GLU A 10 12.77 -6.68 -0.73
CA GLU A 10 12.88 -8.14 -0.92
C GLU A 10 12.60 -8.91 0.37
N VAL A 11 13.13 -8.44 1.50
CA VAL A 11 12.88 -9.05 2.82
C VAL A 11 11.38 -9.01 3.17
N PHE A 12 10.72 -7.87 2.98
CA PHE A 12 9.28 -7.74 3.19
C PHE A 12 8.47 -8.68 2.28
N PHE A 13 8.78 -8.67 0.98
CA PHE A 13 8.05 -9.48 0.00
C PHE A 13 8.25 -10.99 0.22
N ASN A 14 9.45 -11.40 0.63
CA ASN A 14 9.71 -12.79 0.99
C ASN A 14 8.91 -13.23 2.23
N ALA A 15 8.78 -12.36 3.23
CA ALA A 15 7.94 -12.64 4.40
C ALA A 15 6.46 -12.82 4.01
N TYR A 16 5.95 -11.97 3.12
CA TYR A 16 4.61 -12.12 2.55
C TYR A 16 4.45 -13.46 1.81
N ASN A 17 5.39 -13.79 0.92
CA ASN A 17 5.33 -15.05 0.15
C ASN A 17 5.38 -16.29 1.05
N ILE A 18 6.03 -16.22 2.22
CA ILE A 18 6.02 -17.31 3.20
C ILE A 18 4.64 -17.44 3.82
N ILE A 19 4.04 -16.34 4.29
CA ILE A 19 2.70 -16.33 4.89
C ILE A 19 1.64 -16.83 3.91
N GLU A 20 1.70 -16.36 2.66
CA GLU A 20 0.79 -16.79 1.58
C GLU A 20 0.89 -18.29 1.33
N LYS A 21 2.13 -18.83 1.28
CA LYS A 21 2.35 -20.27 1.07
C LYS A 21 1.97 -21.13 2.26
N THR A 22 2.15 -20.65 3.48
CA THR A 22 1.77 -21.41 4.69
C THR A 22 0.28 -21.40 4.94
N GLY A 23 -0.45 -20.40 4.43
CA GLY A 23 -1.88 -20.22 4.71
C GLY A 23 -2.14 -19.96 6.19
N GLU A 24 -1.18 -19.36 6.90
CA GLU A 24 -1.31 -19.05 8.34
C GLU A 24 -2.44 -18.04 8.61
N THR A 25 -2.78 -17.22 7.61
CA THR A 25 -3.89 -16.28 7.62
C THR A 25 -4.57 -16.25 6.24
N ASP A 26 -5.83 -15.85 6.22
CA ASP A 26 -6.53 -15.55 4.98
C ASP A 26 -5.99 -14.26 4.35
N ILE A 27 -5.94 -14.23 3.01
CA ILE A 27 -5.40 -13.11 2.22
C ILE A 27 -6.44 -12.77 1.17
N SER A 28 -7.06 -11.59 1.31
CA SER A 28 -8.15 -11.15 0.44
C SER A 28 -7.68 -10.55 -0.90
N TYR A 29 -6.43 -10.04 -0.95
CA TYR A 29 -5.90 -9.35 -2.13
C TYR A 29 -4.47 -9.81 -2.43
N ASN A 30 -4.08 -9.80 -3.72
CA ASN A 30 -2.68 -10.04 -4.07
C ASN A 30 -1.82 -8.83 -3.69
N LEU A 31 -0.59 -9.08 -3.25
CA LEU A 31 0.42 -8.03 -3.05
C LEU A 31 1.17 -7.78 -4.37
N GLU A 32 0.91 -6.64 -4.99
CA GLU A 32 1.57 -6.23 -6.24
C GLU A 32 2.77 -5.34 -5.95
N SER A 33 3.95 -5.65 -6.48
CA SER A 33 5.16 -4.86 -6.24
C SER A 33 5.40 -3.80 -7.30
N GLN A 34 6.04 -2.71 -6.90
CA GLN A 34 6.58 -1.66 -7.76
C GLN A 34 5.53 -0.99 -8.68
N VAL A 35 4.33 -0.75 -8.15
CA VAL A 35 3.18 -0.23 -8.90
C VAL A 35 3.35 1.25 -9.19
N VAL A 36 3.04 1.67 -10.41
CA VAL A 36 3.01 3.09 -10.80
C VAL A 36 1.61 3.64 -10.55
N VAL A 37 1.53 4.68 -9.72
CA VAL A 37 0.31 5.44 -9.44
C VAL A 37 0.54 6.88 -9.92
N GLY A 38 0.16 7.12 -11.17
CA GLY A 38 0.42 8.37 -11.88
C GLY A 38 1.91 8.72 -11.91
N ILE A 39 2.32 9.81 -11.26
CA ILE A 39 3.72 10.26 -11.25
C ILE A 39 4.60 9.57 -10.20
N TYR A 40 4.02 8.77 -9.31
CA TYR A 40 4.73 8.09 -8.25
C TYR A 40 4.80 6.59 -8.50
N LYS A 41 5.89 5.97 -8.05
CA LYS A 41 5.98 4.52 -7.89
C LYS A 41 5.88 4.20 -6.41
N VAL A 42 5.02 3.24 -6.06
CA VAL A 42 4.87 2.70 -4.70
C VAL A 42 5.53 1.33 -4.61
N ASP A 43 6.02 0.95 -3.43
CA ASP A 43 6.78 -0.29 -3.29
C ASP A 43 5.86 -1.50 -3.43
N PHE A 44 4.67 -1.45 -2.81
CA PHE A 44 3.64 -2.45 -3.01
C PHE A 44 2.22 -1.88 -2.98
N VAL A 45 1.26 -2.64 -3.51
CA VAL A 45 -0.18 -2.40 -3.40
C VAL A 45 -0.88 -3.65 -2.88
N TYR A 46 -1.76 -3.48 -1.90
CA TYR A 46 -2.65 -4.51 -1.35
C TYR A 46 -4.09 -3.97 -1.31
N GLY A 47 -4.93 -4.39 -2.27
CA GLY A 47 -6.26 -3.79 -2.46
C GLY A 47 -6.16 -2.29 -2.76
N CYS A 48 -6.76 -1.45 -1.92
CA CYS A 48 -6.63 0.01 -1.97
C CYS A 48 -5.51 0.58 -1.06
N CYS A 49 -4.64 -0.25 -0.50
CA CYS A 49 -3.52 0.21 0.32
C CYS A 49 -2.25 0.33 -0.51
N ALA A 50 -1.54 1.45 -0.41
CA ALA A 50 -0.21 1.65 -0.99
C ALA A 50 0.84 1.51 0.11
N ILE A 51 1.68 0.49 0.03
CA ILE A 51 2.65 0.13 1.07
C ILE A 51 4.00 0.70 0.67
N GLU A 52 4.65 1.39 1.60
CA GLU A 52 5.99 1.94 1.41
C GLU A 52 6.94 1.51 2.51
N ILE A 53 8.17 1.20 2.12
CA ILE A 53 9.26 0.86 3.02
C ILE A 53 10.28 1.99 2.98
N ASP A 54 10.21 2.88 3.97
CA ASP A 54 11.11 4.02 4.09
C ASP A 54 12.49 3.53 4.57
N GLY A 55 13.39 3.30 3.61
CA GLY A 55 14.78 2.90 3.89
C GLY A 55 15.65 4.00 4.51
N HIS A 56 15.13 5.22 4.70
CA HIS A 56 15.91 6.37 5.17
C HIS A 56 15.28 7.05 6.39
N GLU A 57 15.84 6.79 7.57
CA GLU A 57 15.61 7.62 8.75
C GLU A 57 16.96 8.13 9.27
N TYR A 58 17.21 9.44 9.16
CA TYR A 58 17.81 10.31 10.19
C TYR A 58 17.73 11.77 9.68
N HIS A 59 16.97 12.61 10.38
CA HIS A 59 16.71 14.05 10.13
C HIS A 59 16.04 14.43 8.79
N LYS A 60 14.70 14.32 8.73
CA LYS A 60 13.92 14.92 7.62
C LYS A 60 13.90 16.45 7.70
N THR A 61 14.27 17.13 6.61
CA THR A 61 14.12 18.60 6.48
C THR A 61 12.65 18.99 6.30
N LYS A 62 12.34 20.28 6.42
CA LYS A 62 10.97 20.78 6.19
C LYS A 62 10.51 20.48 4.76
N GLU A 63 11.40 20.66 3.79
CA GLU A 63 11.15 20.45 2.37
C GLU A 63 10.84 18.97 2.07
N GLN A 64 11.56 18.05 2.70
CA GLN A 64 11.30 16.60 2.58
C GLN A 64 9.92 16.23 3.12
N ARG A 65 9.52 16.79 4.27
CA ARG A 65 8.16 16.59 4.82
C ARG A 65 7.08 17.12 3.88
N GLU A 66 7.29 18.29 3.29
CA GLU A 66 6.33 18.87 2.32
C GLU A 66 6.17 17.98 1.07
N VAL A 67 7.24 17.36 0.60
CA VAL A 67 7.20 16.38 -0.51
C VAL A 67 6.43 15.12 -0.09
N ASP A 68 6.71 14.58 1.09
CA ASP A 68 6.00 13.42 1.64
C ASP A 68 4.48 13.69 1.73
N TYR A 69 4.08 14.84 2.26
CA TYR A 69 2.66 15.21 2.34
C TYR A 69 1.99 15.42 0.97
N LYS A 70 2.72 15.94 -0.02
CA LYS A 70 2.20 16.07 -1.39
C LYS A 70 1.95 14.69 -1.99
N ARG A 71 2.88 13.76 -1.78
CA ARG A 71 2.78 12.37 -2.25
C ARG A 71 1.63 11.63 -1.56
N GLU A 72 1.52 11.75 -0.25
CA GLU A 72 0.42 11.15 0.52
C GLU A 72 -0.96 11.61 0.03
N ARG A 73 -1.15 12.93 -0.11
CA ARG A 73 -2.39 13.48 -0.66
C ARG A 73 -2.64 13.06 -2.10
N TYR A 74 -1.60 12.86 -2.90
CA TYR A 74 -1.74 12.36 -4.26
C TYR A 74 -2.29 10.93 -4.25
N LEU A 75 -1.70 10.03 -3.47
CA LEU A 75 -2.17 8.65 -3.34
C LEU A 75 -3.61 8.58 -2.85
N LEU A 76 -3.94 9.34 -1.79
CA LEU A 76 -5.31 9.46 -1.30
C LEU A 76 -6.26 9.93 -2.39
N ARG A 77 -5.82 10.91 -3.21
CA ARG A 77 -6.62 11.42 -4.34
C ARG A 77 -6.80 10.42 -5.49
N HIS A 78 -6.04 9.33 -5.51
CA HIS A 78 -6.15 8.25 -6.49
C HIS A 78 -6.74 6.97 -5.88
N GLY A 79 -7.34 7.07 -4.68
CA GLY A 79 -8.03 5.97 -4.03
C GLY A 79 -7.10 5.00 -3.32
N TYR A 80 -5.88 5.41 -3.02
CA TYR A 80 -4.92 4.64 -2.25
C TYR A 80 -4.73 5.21 -0.85
N THR A 81 -4.84 4.36 0.17
CA THR A 81 -4.45 4.69 1.54
C THR A 81 -2.98 4.31 1.77
N PRO A 82 -2.08 5.27 2.04
CA PRO A 82 -0.68 4.94 2.30
C PRO A 82 -0.49 4.25 3.66
N ILE A 83 0.28 3.16 3.68
CA ILE A 83 0.77 2.48 4.88
C ILE A 83 2.31 2.48 4.78
N ARG A 84 2.99 3.01 5.80
CA ARG A 84 4.45 3.14 5.77
C ARG A 84 5.09 2.35 6.89
N PHE A 85 6.11 1.58 6.54
CA PHE A 85 7.04 0.96 7.47
C PHE A 85 8.43 1.56 7.27
N THR A 86 9.18 1.74 8.35
CA THR A 86 10.61 2.05 8.23
C THR A 86 11.38 0.80 7.83
N GLY A 87 12.52 0.98 7.16
CA GLY A 87 13.43 -0.12 6.86
C GLY A 87 13.93 -0.84 8.11
N THR A 88 14.04 -0.12 9.24
CA THR A 88 14.39 -0.70 10.54
C THR A 88 13.32 -1.65 11.06
N GLU A 89 12.04 -1.28 10.98
CA GLU A 89 10.93 -2.17 11.38
C GLU A 89 10.94 -3.46 10.57
N VAL A 90 11.05 -3.34 9.25
CA VAL A 90 11.11 -4.51 8.35
C VAL A 90 12.35 -5.36 8.62
N PHE A 91 13.49 -4.73 8.91
CA PHE A 91 14.73 -5.45 9.21
C PHE A 91 14.63 -6.23 10.52
N LEU A 92 14.00 -5.64 11.54
CA LEU A 92 13.85 -6.26 12.85
C LEU A 92 12.83 -7.40 12.82
N ASP A 93 11.68 -7.21 12.16
CA ASP A 93 10.64 -8.23 12.07
C ASP A 93 9.71 -8.04 10.85
N ALA A 94 10.16 -8.52 9.70
CA ALA A 94 9.40 -8.46 8.46
C ALA A 94 8.06 -9.21 8.54
N LYS A 95 8.01 -10.35 9.27
CA LYS A 95 6.77 -11.12 9.42
C LYS A 95 5.73 -10.28 10.14
N LYS A 96 6.10 -9.61 11.24
CA LYS A 96 5.22 -8.71 11.97
C LYS A 96 4.71 -7.56 11.08
N CYS A 97 5.58 -6.91 10.32
CA CYS A 97 5.16 -5.83 9.42
C CYS A 97 4.16 -6.31 8.36
N VAL A 98 4.35 -7.51 7.79
CA VAL A 98 3.38 -8.07 6.83
C VAL A 98 2.05 -8.40 7.50
N LEU A 99 2.05 -8.97 8.71
CA LEU A 99 0.79 -9.25 9.42
C LEU A 99 0.03 -7.96 9.75
N GLU A 100 0.74 -6.92 10.18
CA GLU A 100 0.16 -5.60 10.41
C GLU A 100 -0.38 -4.98 9.11
N MET A 101 0.34 -5.12 7.99
CA MET A 101 -0.14 -4.71 6.66
C MET A 101 -1.44 -5.43 6.29
N LEU A 102 -1.54 -6.75 6.48
CA LEU A 102 -2.74 -7.52 6.18
C LEU A 102 -3.92 -7.06 7.05
N GLU A 103 -3.73 -6.92 8.36
CA GLU A 103 -4.78 -6.50 9.30
C GLU A 103 -5.30 -5.08 9.00
N LEU A 104 -4.40 -4.12 8.80
CA LEU A 104 -4.76 -2.76 8.41
C LEU A 104 -5.41 -2.74 7.02
N GLY A 105 -4.86 -3.51 6.09
CA GLY A 105 -5.34 -3.65 4.72
C GLY A 105 -6.78 -4.13 4.68
N GLU A 106 -7.12 -5.21 5.38
CA GLU A 106 -8.50 -5.69 5.47
C GLU A 106 -9.44 -4.63 6.04
N SER A 107 -9.05 -4.01 7.16
CA SER A 107 -9.86 -2.98 7.82
C SER A 107 -10.16 -1.78 6.91
N ILE A 108 -9.16 -1.31 6.16
CA ILE A 108 -9.30 -0.20 5.22
C ILE A 108 -10.16 -0.60 4.01
N ASN A 109 -9.86 -1.75 3.39
CA ASN A 109 -10.58 -2.22 2.21
C ASN A 109 -12.08 -2.45 2.52
N ILE A 110 -12.41 -3.02 3.68
CA ILE A 110 -13.81 -3.21 4.12
C ILE A 110 -14.51 -1.86 4.30
N ARG A 111 -13.86 -0.91 4.96
CA ARG A 111 -14.42 0.43 5.19
C ARG A 111 -14.71 1.14 3.87
N ASP A 112 -13.75 1.12 2.96
CA ASP A 112 -13.87 1.79 1.67
C ASP A 112 -14.93 1.13 0.78
N HIS A 113 -15.01 -0.21 0.78
CA HIS A 113 -16.09 -0.92 0.08
C HIS A 113 -17.48 -0.61 0.65
N THR A 114 -17.61 -0.57 1.97
CA THR A 114 -18.87 -0.24 2.66
C THR A 114 -19.31 1.18 2.35
N TYR A 115 -18.37 2.14 2.38
CA TYR A 115 -18.64 3.52 2.03
C TYR A 115 -19.11 3.67 0.58
N TRP A 116 -18.46 2.95 -0.34
CA TRP A 116 -18.86 2.95 -1.75
C TRP A 116 -20.27 2.41 -1.97
N LEU A 117 -20.63 1.29 -1.32
CA LEU A 117 -21.99 0.73 -1.39
C LEU A 117 -23.02 1.76 -0.91
N ALA A 118 -22.78 2.40 0.25
CA ALA A 118 -23.66 3.43 0.77
C ALA A 118 -23.80 4.63 -0.18
N CYS A 119 -22.71 5.09 -0.79
CA CYS A 119 -22.76 6.16 -1.79
C CYS A 119 -23.61 5.79 -3.00
N LYS A 120 -23.46 4.57 -3.52
CA LYS A 120 -24.27 4.05 -4.62
C LYS A 120 -25.76 4.01 -4.29
N GLU A 121 -26.13 3.57 -3.09
CA GLU A 121 -27.52 3.55 -2.63
C GLU A 121 -28.14 4.95 -2.59
N HIS A 122 -27.34 5.97 -2.31
CA HIS A 122 -27.76 7.37 -2.30
C HIS A 122 -27.65 8.08 -3.66
N GLY A 123 -27.37 7.35 -4.74
CA GLY A 123 -27.19 7.93 -6.09
C GLY A 123 -25.96 8.82 -6.22
N ILE A 124 -25.03 8.73 -5.26
CA ILE A 124 -23.76 9.45 -5.30
C ILE A 124 -22.79 8.61 -6.11
N ASN A 125 -22.51 9.05 -7.34
CA ASN A 125 -21.38 8.53 -8.11
C ASN A 125 -20.09 9.07 -7.50
N THR A 126 -19.60 8.42 -6.45
CA THR A 126 -18.24 8.67 -5.96
C THR A 126 -17.24 8.09 -6.97
N VAL A 127 -16.24 8.89 -7.33
CA VAL A 127 -15.08 8.47 -8.16
C VAL A 127 -14.15 7.48 -7.43
N TRP A 128 -14.53 7.04 -6.23
CA TRP A 128 -13.70 6.29 -5.29
C TRP A 128 -14.07 4.83 -5.25
N TRP A 129 -14.14 4.17 -6.40
CA TRP A 129 -13.90 2.72 -6.45
C TRP A 129 -13.66 2.30 -7.89
N SER A 130 -12.39 2.28 -8.29
CA SER A 130 -11.75 0.99 -8.55
C SER A 130 -10.25 1.19 -8.84
N PRO A 131 -9.34 0.73 -7.96
CA PRO A 131 -7.93 0.58 -8.34
C PRO A 131 -7.72 -0.52 -9.42
N MET A 132 -8.80 -1.17 -9.90
CA MET A 132 -8.77 -2.24 -10.89
C MET A 132 -9.42 -1.90 -12.24
N VAL A 133 -10.17 -0.80 -12.40
CA VAL A 133 -10.93 -0.54 -13.65
C VAL A 133 -10.18 0.34 -14.66
N ASP A 134 -9.08 0.99 -14.29
CA ASP A 134 -8.33 1.86 -15.23
C ASP A 134 -6.82 1.59 -15.24
N ARG A 135 -6.44 0.31 -15.42
CA ARG A 135 -5.03 -0.09 -15.62
C ARG A 135 -4.62 -0.12 -17.10
N SER A 136 -5.26 0.69 -17.93
CA SER A 136 -4.90 0.85 -19.35
C SER A 136 -5.06 2.31 -19.76
N ASP A 137 -3.95 3.04 -19.67
CA ASP A 137 -3.54 4.07 -20.63
C ASP A 137 -2.00 4.17 -20.62
#